data_AF-A0A7C1I1B7-F1
#
_entry.id   AF-A0A7C1I1B7-F1
#
_cell.length_a   1.000
_cell.length_b   1.000
_cell.length_c   1.000
_cell.angle_alpha   90.00
_cell.angle_beta   90.00
_cell.angle_gamma   90.00
#
_symmetry.space_group_name_H-M   'P 1'
#
loop_
_entity.id
_entity.type
_entity.pdbx_description
1 polymer ?
#
loop_
_entity_poly.entity_id
_entity_poly.type
_entity_poly.pdbx_seq_one_letter_code
_entity_poly.pdbx_strand_id
1 'polypeptide(L)'
;SHELGHLKHKDVHVILALSLIPVAIFYIGRYLLMWGWLMGGGSSRDRQGNATLYYVGLGLILVIAGVIFQFLVTHFNRLREYFADAHSAGLTGNPRLLQRALARLALVYENSPELSSTTSKSAAMLFIVNYFINATGGMAYDPYDEFLPRRRATRRVIVDIDAAVEELMQRETSALVELFSSHPPIPKRLRFLENMRIRGEKIRVE
;
A
#
# COMPACT_ATOMS: atom_id res chain seq x y z
N SER A 1 -0.28 10.83 -19.33
CA SER A 1 1.16 10.52 -19.20
C SER A 1 1.44 9.55 -18.07
N HIS A 2 0.85 9.76 -16.88
CA HIS A 2 1.00 8.88 -15.69
C HIS A 2 0.81 7.38 -15.97
N GLU A 3 -0.36 6.98 -16.47
CA GLU A 3 -0.65 5.57 -16.76
C GLU A 3 0.18 5.00 -17.92
N LEU A 4 0.49 5.83 -18.93
CA LEU A 4 1.37 5.46 -20.03
C LEU A 4 2.82 5.22 -19.54
N GLY A 5 3.25 5.95 -18.51
CA GLY A 5 4.53 5.75 -17.83
C GLY A 5 4.58 4.38 -17.16
N HIS A 6 3.52 3.99 -16.44
CA HIS A 6 3.45 2.66 -15.81
C HIS A 6 3.47 1.51 -16.83
N LEU A 7 2.81 1.69 -17.98
CA LEU A 7 2.84 0.70 -19.07
C LEU A 7 4.23 0.60 -19.71
N LYS A 8 4.90 1.74 -19.94
CA LYS A 8 6.24 1.79 -20.53
C LYS A 8 7.29 1.09 -19.65
N HIS A 9 7.21 1.26 -18.33
CA HIS A 9 8.16 0.68 -17.38
C HIS A 9 7.79 -0.76 -16.93
N LYS A 10 6.70 -1.33 -17.47
CA LYS A 10 6.20 -2.68 -17.14
C LYS A 10 6.01 -2.89 -15.63
N ASP A 11 5.61 -1.83 -14.95
CA ASP A 11 5.52 -1.74 -13.51
C ASP A 11 4.67 -2.86 -12.91
N VAL A 12 3.55 -3.18 -13.54
CA VAL A 12 2.65 -4.25 -13.08
C VAL A 12 3.37 -5.60 -13.01
N HIS A 13 4.22 -5.94 -13.98
CA HIS A 13 4.93 -7.22 -14.00
C HIS A 13 6.00 -7.29 -12.91
N VAL A 14 6.74 -6.18 -12.71
CA VAL A 14 7.80 -6.10 -11.70
C VAL A 14 7.22 -6.23 -10.30
N ILE A 15 6.12 -5.51 -10.00
CA ILE A 15 5.52 -5.58 -8.66
C ILE A 15 4.91 -6.95 -8.41
N LEU A 16 4.25 -7.55 -9.40
CA LEU A 16 3.69 -8.90 -9.28
C LEU A 16 4.80 -9.92 -8.97
N ALA A 17 5.91 -9.89 -9.70
CA ALA A 17 7.03 -10.80 -9.46
C ALA A 17 7.65 -10.59 -8.08
N LEU A 18 7.91 -9.34 -7.68
CA LEU A 18 8.51 -9.01 -6.39
C LEU A 18 7.58 -9.40 -5.22
N SER A 19 6.29 -9.26 -5.42
CA SER A 19 5.23 -9.61 -4.48
C SER A 19 5.11 -11.11 -4.20
N LEU A 20 5.55 -11.99 -5.11
CA LEU A 20 5.48 -13.44 -4.89
C LEU A 20 6.44 -13.92 -3.78
N ILE A 21 7.56 -13.23 -3.59
CA ILE A 21 8.62 -13.59 -2.63
C ILE A 21 8.10 -13.56 -1.17
N PRO A 22 7.58 -12.44 -0.64
CA PRO A 22 7.09 -12.41 0.74
C PRO A 22 5.95 -13.39 0.97
N VAL A 23 5.09 -13.58 -0.03
CA VAL A 23 3.97 -14.54 0.01
C VAL A 23 4.50 -15.95 0.18
N ALA A 24 5.40 -16.39 -0.70
CA ALA A 24 5.97 -17.73 -0.63
C ALA A 24 6.65 -18.00 0.72
N ILE A 25 7.48 -17.06 1.20
CA ILE A 25 8.17 -17.16 2.50
C ILE A 25 7.17 -17.33 3.64
N PHE A 26 6.11 -16.50 3.66
CA PHE A 26 5.08 -16.57 4.69
C PHE A 26 4.30 -17.88 4.67
N TYR A 27 3.90 -18.36 3.50
CA TYR A 27 3.19 -19.64 3.36
C TYR A 27 4.04 -20.81 3.84
N ILE A 28 5.32 -20.83 3.49
CA ILE A 28 6.26 -21.85 3.97
C ILE A 28 6.34 -21.76 5.49
N GLY A 29 6.51 -20.56 6.06
CA GLY A 29 6.54 -20.38 7.51
C GLY A 29 5.27 -20.87 8.21
N ARG A 30 4.10 -20.52 7.68
CA ARG A 30 2.79 -20.97 8.20
C ARG A 30 2.63 -22.48 8.12
N TYR A 31 3.05 -23.09 7.00
CA TYR A 31 3.02 -24.54 6.83
C TYR A 31 3.91 -25.22 7.88
N LEU A 32 5.14 -24.73 8.08
CA LEU A 32 6.05 -25.25 9.09
C LEU A 32 5.49 -25.12 10.51
N LEU A 33 4.84 -24.00 10.83
CA LEU A 33 4.14 -23.84 12.11
C LEU A 33 3.07 -24.92 12.28
N MET A 34 2.15 -25.04 11.32
CA MET A 34 1.05 -26.01 11.37
C MET A 34 1.56 -27.45 11.54
N TRP A 35 2.61 -27.83 10.79
CA TRP A 35 3.25 -29.14 10.91
C TRP A 35 3.93 -29.34 12.27
N GLY A 36 4.60 -28.32 12.79
CA GLY A 36 5.18 -28.35 14.13
C GLY A 36 4.12 -28.63 15.20
N TRP A 37 3.00 -27.91 15.17
CA TRP A 37 1.89 -28.11 16.12
C TRP A 37 1.26 -29.51 16.01
N LEU A 38 1.08 -30.01 14.79
CA LEU A 38 0.46 -31.32 14.53
C LEU A 38 1.38 -32.47 14.97
N MET A 39 2.70 -32.32 14.83
CA MET A 39 3.69 -33.29 15.31
C MET A 39 3.91 -33.25 16.83
N GLY A 40 3.58 -32.14 17.50
CA GLY A 40 3.69 -31.98 18.95
C GLY A 40 2.57 -32.62 19.77
N GLY A 41 1.46 -33.05 19.15
CA GLY A 41 0.30 -33.65 19.83
C GLY A 41 0.42 -35.14 20.17
N GLY A 42 1.49 -35.81 19.73
CA GLY A 42 1.74 -37.24 19.99
C GLY A 42 2.52 -37.48 21.28
N SER A 43 2.07 -38.44 22.09
CA SER A 43 2.49 -38.77 23.46
C SER A 43 3.96 -39.23 23.68
N SER A 44 4.94 -38.88 22.85
CA SER A 44 6.34 -39.33 23.01
C SER A 44 7.30 -38.18 23.32
N ARG A 45 7.51 -37.93 24.63
CA ARG A 45 8.07 -36.67 25.19
C ARG A 45 9.54 -36.36 24.85
N ASP A 46 10.39 -37.31 24.46
CA ASP A 46 11.85 -37.06 24.47
C ASP A 46 12.51 -36.80 23.10
N ARG A 47 12.00 -37.35 21.99
CA ARG A 47 12.53 -37.07 20.63
C ARG A 47 11.64 -36.15 19.79
N GLN A 48 10.33 -36.18 20.04
CA GLN A 48 9.34 -35.42 19.28
C GLN A 48 9.26 -33.95 19.70
N GLY A 49 9.61 -33.63 20.95
CA GLY A 49 9.69 -32.26 21.45
C GLY A 49 10.74 -31.42 20.73
N ASN A 50 11.90 -31.98 20.41
CA ASN A 50 12.99 -31.25 19.74
C ASN A 50 12.65 -30.95 18.26
N ALA A 51 12.03 -31.90 17.57
CA ALA A 51 11.55 -31.70 16.20
C ALA A 51 10.42 -30.64 16.14
N THR A 52 9.49 -30.69 17.09
CA THR A 52 8.40 -29.70 17.22
C THR A 52 8.96 -28.28 17.41
N LEU A 53 9.90 -28.12 18.35
CA LEU A 53 10.52 -26.82 18.62
C LEU A 53 11.23 -26.25 17.39
N TYR A 54 11.93 -27.11 16.64
CA TYR A 54 12.62 -26.73 15.41
C TYR A 54 11.65 -26.22 14.34
N TYR A 55 10.60 -26.98 14.02
CA TYR A 55 9.63 -26.58 12.99
C TYR A 55 8.84 -25.32 13.38
N VAL A 56 8.44 -25.22 14.66
CA VAL A 56 7.73 -24.04 15.15
C VAL A 56 8.64 -22.80 15.13
N GLY A 57 9.89 -22.94 15.61
CA GLY A 57 10.86 -21.85 15.62
C GLY A 57 11.19 -21.35 14.21
N LEU A 58 11.50 -22.27 13.28
CA LEU A 58 11.79 -21.93 11.90
C LEU A 58 10.57 -21.33 11.19
N GLY A 59 9.38 -21.88 11.43
CA GLY A 59 8.13 -21.36 10.89
C GLY A 59 7.84 -19.93 11.35
N LEU A 60 8.07 -19.62 12.62
CA LEU A 60 7.89 -18.27 13.18
C LEU A 60 8.85 -17.26 12.54
N ILE A 61 10.13 -17.61 12.39
CA ILE A 61 11.14 -16.76 11.74
C ILE A 61 10.72 -16.44 10.30
N LEU A 62 10.28 -17.45 9.55
CA LEU A 62 9.85 -17.27 8.17
C LEU A 62 8.59 -16.40 8.06
N VAL A 63 7.62 -16.56 8.96
CA VAL A 63 6.44 -15.69 9.00
C VAL A 63 6.84 -14.23 9.22
N ILE A 64 7.71 -13.97 10.20
CA ILE A 64 8.20 -12.61 10.50
C ILE A 64 8.95 -12.04 9.29
N ALA A 65 9.82 -12.84 8.66
CA ALA A 65 10.54 -12.44 7.46
C ALA A 65 9.56 -12.07 6.33
N GLY A 66 8.56 -12.89 6.04
CA GLY A 66 7.55 -12.61 5.03
C GLY A 66 6.82 -11.28 5.24
N VAL A 67 6.47 -10.95 6.49
CA VAL A 67 5.86 -9.67 6.87
C VAL A 67 6.82 -8.50 6.62
N ILE A 68 8.08 -8.61 7.02
CA ILE A 68 9.09 -7.57 6.79
C ILE A 68 9.27 -7.32 5.29
N PHE A 69 9.47 -8.39 4.51
CA PHE A 69 9.62 -8.27 3.05
C PHE A 69 8.37 -7.65 2.41
N GLN A 70 7.18 -7.91 2.93
CA GLN A 70 5.97 -7.28 2.44
C GLN A 70 5.98 -5.75 2.61
N PHE A 71 6.49 -5.24 3.73
CA PHE A 71 6.66 -3.79 3.92
C PHE A 71 7.67 -3.20 2.93
N LEU A 72 8.75 -3.92 2.62
CA LEU A 72 9.71 -3.51 1.59
C LEU A 72 9.05 -3.40 0.21
N VAL A 73 8.23 -4.38 -0.17
CA VAL A 73 7.48 -4.36 -1.44
C VAL A 73 6.52 -3.18 -1.50
N THR A 74 5.76 -2.92 -0.42
CA THR A 74 4.87 -1.76 -0.33
C THR A 74 5.66 -0.44 -0.46
N HIS A 75 6.83 -0.35 0.18
CA HIS A 75 7.69 0.84 0.05
C HIS A 75 8.18 1.04 -1.39
N PHE A 76 8.63 -0.03 -2.05
CA PHE A 76 9.05 0.01 -3.45
C PHE A 76 7.92 0.48 -4.38
N ASN A 77 6.69 0.00 -4.15
CA ASN A 77 5.52 0.45 -4.92
C ASN A 77 5.29 1.96 -4.81
N ARG A 78 5.54 2.57 -3.64
CA ARG A 78 5.41 4.02 -3.45
C ARG A 78 6.49 4.82 -4.14
N LEU A 79 7.75 4.36 -4.07
CA LEU A 79 8.85 5.01 -4.78
C LEU A 79 8.53 5.12 -6.27
N ARG A 80 7.99 4.05 -6.84
CA ARG A 80 7.61 4.01 -8.24
C ARG A 80 6.48 4.97 -8.62
N GLU A 81 5.48 5.13 -7.75
CA GLU A 81 4.45 6.16 -7.94
C GLU A 81 5.05 7.57 -7.96
N TYR A 82 6.02 7.87 -7.08
CA TYR A 82 6.72 9.15 -7.09
C TYR A 82 7.54 9.34 -8.38
N PHE A 83 8.19 8.30 -8.90
CA PHE A 83 8.86 8.37 -10.20
C PHE A 83 7.88 8.62 -11.35
N ALA A 84 6.72 7.99 -11.34
CA ALA A 84 5.69 8.22 -12.35
C ALA A 84 5.09 9.63 -12.28
N ASP A 85 4.87 10.17 -11.07
CA ASP A 85 4.46 11.55 -10.83
C ASP A 85 5.50 12.53 -11.37
N ALA A 86 6.78 12.27 -11.09
CA ALA A 86 7.90 13.08 -11.54
C ALA A 86 8.07 13.08 -13.06
N HIS A 87 7.99 11.90 -13.67
CA HIS A 87 8.03 11.74 -15.13
C HIS A 87 6.86 12.45 -15.81
N SER A 88 5.65 12.34 -15.24
CA SER A 88 4.45 13.01 -15.76
C SER A 88 4.55 14.52 -15.65
N ALA A 89 5.08 15.03 -14.54
CA ALA A 89 5.33 16.45 -14.33
C ALA A 89 6.39 16.99 -15.31
N GLY A 90 7.47 16.23 -15.54
CA GLY A 90 8.53 16.56 -16.51
C GLY A 90 8.02 16.61 -17.96
N LEU A 91 7.24 15.60 -18.38
CA LEU A 91 6.66 15.56 -19.74
C LEU A 91 5.62 16.68 -19.98
N THR A 92 4.81 16.99 -18.97
CA THR A 92 3.75 18.00 -19.09
C THR A 92 4.30 19.43 -18.89
N GLY A 93 5.48 19.56 -18.30
CA GLY A 93 6.11 20.86 -17.99
C GLY A 93 5.37 21.70 -16.95
N ASN A 94 4.24 21.22 -16.42
CA ASN A 94 3.39 21.96 -15.48
C ASN A 94 2.89 21.04 -14.34
N PRO A 95 3.64 20.94 -13.22
CA PRO A 95 3.25 20.14 -12.06
C PRO A 95 1.90 20.56 -11.45
N ARG A 96 1.49 21.83 -11.61
CA ARG A 96 0.23 22.36 -11.05
C ARG A 96 -1.00 21.73 -11.69
N LEU A 97 -0.94 21.39 -12.97
CA LEU A 97 -2.03 20.66 -13.64
C LEU A 97 -2.23 19.27 -13.04
N LEU A 98 -1.15 18.58 -12.70
CA LEU A 98 -1.21 17.27 -12.06
C LEU A 98 -1.75 17.35 -10.64
N GLN A 99 -1.34 18.36 -9.86
CA GLN A 99 -1.91 18.64 -8.54
C GLN A 99 -3.43 18.86 -8.59
N ARG A 100 -3.91 19.68 -9.54
CA ARG A 100 -5.35 19.94 -9.73
C ARG A 100 -6.13 18.67 -10.11
N ALA A 101 -5.56 17.82 -10.96
CA ALA A 101 -6.16 16.54 -11.34
C ALA A 101 -6.27 15.59 -10.14
N LEU A 102 -5.20 15.46 -9.36
CA LEU A 102 -5.17 14.66 -8.13
C LEU A 102 -6.17 15.17 -7.09
N ALA A 103 -6.28 16.50 -6.90
CA ALA A 103 -7.25 17.08 -5.99
C ALA A 103 -8.70 16.80 -6.43
N ARG A 104 -9.01 16.90 -7.73
CA ARG A 104 -10.32 16.52 -8.26
C ARG A 104 -10.64 15.06 -7.98
N LEU A 105 -9.70 14.14 -8.22
CA LEU A 105 -9.86 12.72 -7.91
C LEU A 105 -10.13 12.50 -6.41
N ALA A 106 -9.33 13.11 -5.53
CA ALA A 106 -9.51 13.00 -4.08
C ALA A 106 -10.91 13.43 -3.64
N LEU A 107 -11.40 14.55 -4.17
CA LEU A 107 -12.72 15.08 -3.84
C LEU A 107 -13.85 14.21 -4.39
N VAL A 108 -13.69 13.60 -5.56
CA VAL A 108 -14.67 12.64 -6.11
C VAL A 108 -14.77 11.41 -5.21
N TYR A 109 -13.63 10.89 -4.75
CA TYR A 109 -13.58 9.77 -3.81
C TYR A 109 -14.19 10.12 -2.44
N GLU A 110 -13.94 11.32 -1.91
CA GLU A 110 -14.50 11.79 -0.63
C GLU A 110 -16.03 11.98 -0.71
N ASN A 111 -16.54 12.42 -1.87
CA ASN A 111 -17.97 12.65 -2.09
C ASN A 111 -18.74 11.40 -2.55
N SER A 112 -18.08 10.27 -2.80
CA SER A 112 -18.70 9.04 -3.33
C SER A 112 -18.43 7.83 -2.42
N PRO A 113 -19.24 7.64 -1.35
CA PRO A 113 -19.06 6.56 -0.37
C PRO A 113 -19.12 5.14 -0.96
N GLU A 114 -19.88 4.95 -2.04
CA GLU A 114 -20.01 3.65 -2.72
C GLU A 114 -18.77 3.30 -3.55
N LEU A 115 -18.16 4.29 -4.22
CA LEU A 115 -16.89 4.08 -4.94
C LEU A 115 -15.73 3.86 -3.96
N SER A 116 -15.69 4.61 -2.86
CA SER A 116 -14.61 4.48 -1.87
C SER A 116 -14.66 3.13 -1.14
N SER A 117 -15.85 2.61 -0.84
CA SER A 117 -16.00 1.28 -0.22
C SER A 117 -15.76 0.12 -1.19
N THR A 118 -16.19 0.23 -2.45
CA THR A 118 -16.02 -0.84 -3.46
C THR A 118 -14.59 -0.91 -3.99
N THR A 119 -13.97 0.24 -4.28
CA THR A 119 -12.56 0.29 -4.71
C THR A 119 -11.63 -0.13 -3.59
N SER A 120 -11.89 0.25 -2.33
CA SER A 120 -11.11 -0.21 -1.18
C SER A 120 -11.19 -1.72 -1.00
N LYS A 121 -12.37 -2.33 -1.15
CA LYS A 121 -12.54 -3.79 -1.05
C LYS A 121 -11.86 -4.53 -2.20
N SER A 122 -12.05 -4.07 -3.43
CA SER A 122 -11.48 -4.71 -4.63
C SER A 122 -9.96 -4.53 -4.74
N ALA A 123 -9.44 -3.33 -4.45
CA ALA A 123 -8.00 -3.10 -4.41
C ALA A 123 -7.35 -3.84 -3.24
N ALA A 124 -8.00 -3.89 -2.06
CA ALA A 124 -7.47 -4.64 -0.93
C ALA A 124 -7.50 -6.16 -1.16
N MET A 125 -8.51 -6.72 -1.84
CA MET A 125 -8.51 -8.13 -2.26
C MET A 125 -7.36 -8.46 -3.21
N LEU A 126 -6.86 -7.50 -3.97
CA LEU A 126 -5.66 -7.63 -4.80
C LEU A 126 -4.35 -7.41 -4.02
N PHE A 127 -4.42 -6.92 -2.78
CA PHE A 127 -3.24 -6.63 -1.97
C PHE A 127 -2.90 -7.76 -1.01
N ILE A 128 -1.66 -8.24 -1.17
CA ILE A 128 -1.08 -9.29 -0.35
C ILE A 128 -1.15 -8.99 1.15
N VAL A 129 -1.05 -7.73 1.58
CA VAL A 129 -1.20 -7.34 3.00
C VAL A 129 -2.54 -7.79 3.59
N ASN A 130 -3.63 -7.65 2.83
CA ASN A 130 -4.96 -8.10 3.23
C ASN A 130 -5.02 -9.63 3.35
N TYR A 131 -4.33 -10.35 2.45
CA TYR A 131 -4.15 -11.79 2.57
C TYR A 131 -3.37 -12.15 3.85
N PHE A 132 -2.30 -11.45 4.19
CA PHE A 132 -1.52 -11.70 5.42
C PHE A 132 -2.37 -11.50 6.69
N ILE A 133 -3.16 -10.42 6.77
CA ILE A 133 -4.07 -10.11 7.89
C ILE A 133 -5.19 -11.15 8.02
N ASN A 134 -5.77 -11.58 6.89
CA ASN A 134 -6.79 -12.62 6.89
C ASN A 134 -6.20 -14.01 7.19
N ALA A 135 -5.01 -14.32 6.68
CA ALA A 135 -4.35 -15.60 6.88
C ALA A 135 -3.89 -15.80 8.33
N THR A 136 -3.51 -14.75 9.07
CA THR A 136 -3.24 -14.84 10.51
C THR A 136 -4.49 -15.00 11.39
N GLY A 137 -5.67 -15.24 10.80
CA GLY A 137 -6.89 -15.59 11.52
C GLY A 137 -7.80 -14.41 11.83
N GLY A 138 -7.64 -13.27 11.16
CA GLY A 138 -8.58 -12.15 11.26
C GLY A 138 -8.81 -11.64 12.69
N MET A 139 -7.84 -11.80 13.60
CA MET A 139 -7.97 -11.28 14.96
C MET A 139 -8.00 -9.75 14.93
N ALA A 140 -9.22 -9.21 14.97
CA ALA A 140 -9.58 -7.88 15.43
C ALA A 140 -9.03 -6.67 14.64
N TYR A 141 -8.79 -6.79 13.33
CA TYR A 141 -8.50 -5.62 12.50
C TYR A 141 -9.25 -5.70 11.17
N ASP A 142 -10.32 -4.90 11.05
CA ASP A 142 -10.96 -4.57 9.79
C ASP A 142 -10.26 -3.30 9.24
N PRO A 143 -9.34 -3.43 8.26
CA PRO A 143 -8.66 -2.28 7.66
C PRO A 143 -9.59 -1.43 6.79
N TYR A 144 -10.90 -1.64 6.79
CA TYR A 144 -11.86 -0.82 6.06
C TYR A 144 -12.56 0.20 6.97
N ASP A 145 -12.65 -0.06 8.27
CA ASP A 145 -13.31 0.83 9.23
C ASP A 145 -12.46 2.08 9.54
N GLU A 146 -11.13 1.98 9.51
CA GLU A 146 -10.23 3.10 9.84
C GLU A 146 -9.90 4.00 8.64
N PHE A 147 -9.95 3.47 7.41
CA PHE A 147 -9.58 4.20 6.20
C PHE A 147 -10.68 5.12 5.66
N LEU A 148 -11.92 4.92 6.11
CA LEU A 148 -13.07 5.74 5.77
C LEU A 148 -13.64 6.32 7.06
N PRO A 149 -13.13 7.44 7.59
CA PRO A 149 -13.88 8.16 8.60
C PRO A 149 -15.24 8.46 7.97
N ARG A 150 -16.31 7.94 8.58
CA ARG A 150 -17.72 8.18 8.23
C ARG A 150 -18.07 9.65 8.52
N ARG A 151 -17.29 10.59 8.00
CA ARG A 151 -17.52 12.02 8.06
C ARG A 151 -18.64 12.27 7.06
N ARG A 152 -19.77 12.80 7.54
CA ARG A 152 -20.89 13.24 6.70
C ARG A 152 -20.30 14.00 5.51
N ALA A 153 -20.45 13.44 4.31
CA ALA A 153 -20.13 14.12 3.07
C ALA A 153 -21.06 15.33 2.99
N THR A 154 -20.63 16.46 3.52
CA THR A 154 -21.16 17.75 3.10
C THR A 154 -20.78 17.84 1.63
N ARG A 155 -21.78 17.75 0.76
CA ARG A 155 -21.67 17.91 -0.70
C ARG A 155 -21.02 19.27 -0.97
N ARG A 156 -19.69 19.36 -0.92
CA ARG A 156 -18.95 20.59 -1.12
C ARG A 156 -18.92 20.83 -2.63
N VAL A 157 -19.69 21.82 -3.06
CA VAL A 157 -19.58 22.36 -4.42
C VAL A 157 -18.21 23.03 -4.52
N ILE A 158 -17.32 22.45 -5.32
CA ILE A 158 -15.95 22.96 -5.50
C ILE A 158 -16.05 24.23 -6.34
N VAL A 159 -15.88 25.39 -5.72
CA VAL A 159 -15.80 26.68 -6.44
C VAL A 159 -14.37 26.97 -6.89
N ASP A 160 -13.38 26.50 -6.13
CA ASP A 160 -11.95 26.69 -6.44
C ASP A 160 -11.15 25.41 -6.16
N ILE A 161 -10.48 24.89 -7.19
CA ILE A 161 -9.67 23.67 -7.12
C ILE A 161 -8.30 23.97 -6.52
N ASP A 162 -7.77 25.18 -6.70
CA ASP A 162 -6.47 25.56 -6.14
C ASP A 162 -6.54 25.66 -4.62
N ALA A 163 -7.62 26.24 -4.09
CA ALA A 163 -7.90 26.21 -2.65
C ALA A 163 -8.02 24.77 -2.11
N ALA A 164 -8.63 23.86 -2.87
CA ALA A 164 -8.73 22.46 -2.49
C ALA A 164 -7.38 21.73 -2.50
N VAL A 165 -6.47 22.06 -3.43
CA VAL A 165 -5.10 21.54 -3.44
C VAL A 165 -4.37 21.95 -2.16
N GLU A 166 -4.49 23.21 -1.75
CA GLU A 166 -3.84 23.74 -0.54
C GLU A 166 -4.43 23.11 0.73
N GLU A 167 -5.75 22.96 0.83
CA GLU A 167 -6.39 22.25 1.93
C GLU A 167 -5.87 20.81 2.04
N LEU A 168 -5.86 20.08 0.93
CA LEU A 168 -5.39 18.69 0.90
C LEU A 168 -3.90 18.57 1.24
N MET A 169 -3.08 19.54 0.84
CA MET A 169 -1.67 19.60 1.22
C MET A 169 -1.48 19.82 2.72
N GLN A 170 -2.35 20.58 3.37
CA GLN A 170 -2.26 20.85 4.81
C GLN A 170 -2.78 19.71 5.68
N ARG A 171 -3.58 18.78 5.13
CA ARG A 171 -4.07 17.62 5.89
C ARG A 171 -2.93 16.77 6.44
N GLU A 172 -3.02 16.43 7.71
CA GLU A 172 -2.11 15.49 8.35
C GLU A 172 -2.36 14.07 7.84
N THR A 173 -1.28 13.34 7.58
CA THR A 173 -1.34 11.92 7.25
C THR A 173 -0.98 11.14 8.51
N SER A 174 -1.91 10.32 9.00
CA SER A 174 -1.60 9.39 10.09
C SER A 174 -0.49 8.43 9.67
N ALA A 175 0.47 8.17 10.58
CA ALA A 175 1.57 7.24 10.35
C ALA A 175 1.07 5.81 10.09
N LEU A 176 -0.07 5.43 10.67
CA LEU A 176 -0.69 4.12 10.45
C LEU A 176 -1.31 4.02 9.06
N VAL A 177 -2.07 5.04 8.66
CA VAL A 177 -2.62 5.12 7.30
C VAL A 177 -1.49 5.12 6.29
N GLU A 178 -0.41 5.84 6.57
CA GLU A 178 0.77 5.76 5.76
C GLU A 178 1.34 4.35 5.75
N LEU A 179 1.57 3.68 6.87
CA LEU A 179 2.19 2.36 6.91
C LEU A 179 1.41 1.30 6.11
N PHE A 180 0.08 1.32 6.21
CA PHE A 180 -0.78 0.32 5.58
C PHE A 180 -1.27 0.71 4.18
N SER A 181 -1.02 1.93 3.70
CA SER A 181 -1.41 2.34 2.35
C SER A 181 -0.49 1.75 1.27
N SER A 182 -1.06 1.20 0.20
CA SER A 182 -0.31 0.70 -0.95
C SER A 182 0.28 1.80 -1.83
N HIS A 183 -0.33 2.99 -1.79
CA HIS A 183 0.08 4.17 -2.54
C HIS A 183 0.50 5.28 -1.57
N PRO A 184 1.37 6.19 -1.99
CA PRO A 184 1.67 7.36 -1.18
C PRO A 184 0.39 8.19 -1.00
N PRO A 185 0.09 8.66 0.22
CA PRO A 185 -1.12 9.41 0.49
C PRO A 185 -1.15 10.69 -0.35
N ILE A 186 -2.34 11.05 -0.83
CA ILE A 186 -2.55 12.19 -1.73
C ILE A 186 -1.89 13.49 -1.22
N PRO A 187 -2.01 13.87 0.08
CA PRO A 187 -1.30 15.04 0.62
C PRO A 187 0.21 15.03 0.37
N LYS A 188 0.88 13.88 0.52
CA LYS A 188 2.33 13.76 0.29
C LYS A 188 2.69 13.88 -1.19
N ARG A 189 1.87 13.32 -2.08
CA ARG A 189 2.03 13.48 -3.53
C ARG A 189 1.89 14.94 -3.96
N LEU A 190 0.89 15.65 -3.42
CA LEU A 190 0.69 17.08 -3.72
C LEU A 190 1.88 17.92 -3.24
N ARG A 191 2.39 17.67 -2.02
CA ARG A 191 3.60 18.31 -1.48
C ARG A 191 4.85 18.01 -2.32
N PHE A 192 4.99 16.77 -2.80
CA PHE A 192 6.09 16.37 -3.66
C PHE A 192 6.08 17.12 -5.01
N LEU A 193 4.91 17.22 -5.65
CA LEU A 193 4.74 18.00 -6.88
C LEU A 193 4.94 19.50 -6.65
N GLU A 194 4.57 20.01 -5.47
CA GLU A 194 4.81 21.40 -5.08
C GLU A 194 6.30 21.68 -4.95
N ASN A 195 7.04 20.77 -4.31
CA ASN A 195 8.49 20.88 -4.20
C ASN A 195 9.17 20.87 -5.56
N MET A 196 8.73 20.03 -6.51
CA MET A 196 9.23 20.07 -7.90
C MET A 196 8.93 21.40 -8.59
N ARG A 197 7.71 21.93 -8.41
CA ARG A 197 7.31 23.23 -8.96
C ARG A 197 8.22 24.35 -8.45
N ILE A 198 8.48 24.38 -7.14
CA ILE A 198 9.32 25.40 -6.49
C ILE A 198 10.79 25.26 -6.93
N ARG A 199 11.31 24.04 -7.04
CA ARG A 199 12.70 23.78 -7.42
C ARG A 199 13.01 23.99 -8.90
N GLY A 200 11.98 24.06 -9.76
CA GLY A 200 12.17 24.21 -11.21
C GLY A 200 12.93 23.03 -11.84
N GLU A 201 12.97 21.87 -11.17
CA GLU A 201 13.67 20.67 -11.65
C GLU A 201 12.97 20.15 -12.91
N LYS A 202 13.48 20.54 -14.08
CA LYS A 202 13.23 19.82 -15.32
C LYS A 202 14.01 18.52 -15.25
N ILE A 203 13.35 17.45 -14.84
CA ILE A 203 13.91 16.11 -14.97
C ILE A 203 14.13 15.88 -16.46
N ARG A 204 15.39 15.84 -16.88
CA ARG A 204 15.78 15.48 -18.24
C ARG A 204 15.45 14.00 -18.40
N VAL A 205 14.34 13.74 -19.07
CA VAL A 205 13.92 12.38 -19.41
C VAL A 205 14.77 11.99 -20.62
N GLU A 206 15.91 11.33 -20.37
CA GLU A 206 16.67 10.62 -21.42
C GLU A 206 16.04 9.24 -21.68
#